data_AF-A0A5K0V4K5-F1
#
_entry.id   AF-A0A5K0V4K5-F1
#
_cell.length_a   1.000
_cell.length_b   1.000
_cell.length_c   1.000
_cell.angle_alpha   90.00
_cell.angle_beta   90.00
_cell.angle_gamma   90.00
#
_symmetry.space_group_name_H-M   'P 1'
#
loop_
_entity.id
_entity.type
_entity.pdbx_description
1 polymer ?
#
loop_
_entity_poly.entity_id
_entity_poly.type
_entity_poly.pdbx_seq_one_letter_code
_entity_poly.pdbx_strand_id
1 'polypeptide(L)' 'EVLKIIETFIILVETQYGGSIKTFESDNTHDYVCQSVDDFFRKMEIVHETTRGVVNLFLFHL' A
#
# COMPACT_ATOMS: atom_id res chain seq x y z
N GLU A 1 11.16 5.02 6.67
CA GLU A 1 11.65 4.68 5.30
C GLU A 1 10.54 4.09 4.46
N VAL A 2 9.87 3.05 4.96
CA VAL A 2 8.69 2.39 4.35
C VAL A 2 7.63 3.33 3.77
N LEU A 3 7.18 4.34 4.53
CA LEU A 3 6.13 5.25 4.05
C LEU A 3 6.53 5.99 2.76
N LYS A 4 7.81 6.39 2.62
CA LYS A 4 8.30 7.03 1.39
C LYS A 4 8.32 6.07 0.21
N ILE A 5 8.58 4.79 0.46
CA ILE A 5 8.56 3.74 -0.57
C ILE A 5 7.13 3.53 -1.06
N ILE A 6 6.17 3.41 -0.13
CA ILE A 6 4.74 3.28 -0.43
C ILE A 6 4.23 4.49 -1.20
N GLU A 7 4.55 5.71 -0.74
CA GLU A 7 4.16 6.96 -1.40
C GLU A 7 4.72 7.05 -2.83
N THR A 8 6.02 6.77 -3.00
CA THR A 8 6.67 6.78 -4.32
C THR A 8 6.01 5.77 -5.26
N PHE A 9 5.66 4.59 -4.74
CA PHE A 9 5.02 3.55 -5.50
C PHE A 9 3.60 3.94 -5.95
N ILE A 10 2.79 4.54 -5.06
CA ILE A 10 1.45 5.06 -5.42
C ILE A 10 1.57 6.09 -6.54
N ILE A 11 2.47 7.07 -6.39
CA ILE A 11 2.70 8.10 -7.41
C ILE A 11 3.12 7.46 -8.74
N LEU A 12 3.97 6.43 -8.71
CA LEU A 12 4.39 5.71 -9.91
C LEU A 12 3.18 5.06 -10.63
N VAL A 13 2.29 4.40 -9.88
CA VAL A 13 1.09 3.76 -10.45
C VAL A 13 0.16 4.79 -11.07
N GLU A 14 -0.11 5.89 -10.36
CA GLU A 14 -0.96 6.97 -10.84
C GLU A 14 -0.40 7.66 -12.08
N THR A 15 0.89 7.96 -12.08
CA THR A 15 1.53 8.74 -13.16
C THR A 15 1.86 7.91 -14.38
N GLN A 16 2.35 6.68 -14.22
CA GLN A 16 2.82 5.87 -15.35
C GLN A 16 1.74 4.94 -15.91
N TYR A 17 0.82 4.48 -15.08
CA TYR A 17 -0.21 3.53 -15.49
C TYR A 17 -1.60 4.15 -15.56
N GLY A 18 -1.77 5.41 -15.08
CA GLY A 18 -3.06 6.10 -15.05
C GLY A 18 -4.11 5.42 -14.15
N GLY A 19 -3.66 4.50 -13.30
CA GLY A 19 -4.50 3.74 -12.37
C GLY A 19 -4.49 4.36 -10.99
N SER A 20 -5.50 4.06 -10.18
CA SER A 20 -5.55 4.45 -8.77
C SER A 20 -5.54 3.20 -7.91
N ILE A 21 -4.69 3.19 -6.88
CA ILE A 21 -4.61 2.08 -5.94
C ILE A 21 -5.79 2.17 -4.98
N LYS A 22 -6.64 1.15 -4.93
CA LYS A 22 -7.79 1.08 -3.99
C LYS A 22 -7.52 0.20 -2.79
N THR A 23 -6.72 -0.85 -2.98
CA THR A 23 -6.40 -1.82 -1.95
C THR A 23 -4.90 -2.07 -1.95
N PHE A 24 -4.31 -2.05 -0.77
CA PHE A 24 -2.92 -2.37 -0.51
C PHE A 24 -2.87 -3.57 0.43
N GLU A 25 -2.30 -4.68 -0.04
CA GLU A 25 -2.12 -5.89 0.76
C GLU A 25 -0.65 -6.04 1.16
N SER A 26 -0.38 -6.21 2.46
CA SER A 26 0.96 -6.48 2.96
C SER A 26 1.01 -7.76 3.80
N ASP A 27 2.18 -8.39 3.86
CA ASP A 27 2.43 -9.36 4.91
C ASP A 27 2.53 -8.64 6.28
N ASN A 28 2.24 -9.35 7.37
CA ASN A 28 2.26 -8.82 8.74
C ASN A 28 3.68 -8.49 9.26
N THR A 29 4.60 -8.03 8.40
CA THR A 29 5.91 -7.57 8.86
C THR A 29 5.74 -6.23 9.59
N HIS A 30 6.34 -6.14 10.77
CA HIS A 30 6.17 -5.07 11.78
C HIS A 30 6.39 -3.65 11.22
N ASP A 31 7.02 -3.54 10.06
CA ASP A 31 7.38 -2.30 9.37
C ASP A 31 6.21 -1.67 8.57
N TYR A 32 5.18 -2.45 8.22
CA TYR A 32 3.98 -1.98 7.51
C TYR A 32 2.76 -1.78 8.43
N VAL A 33 2.85 -2.24 9.68
CA VAL A 33 1.79 -2.13 10.71
C VAL A 33 2.07 -0.95 11.66
N CYS A 34 2.72 0.10 11.16
CA CYS A 34 2.94 1.32 11.94
C CYS A 34 1.76 2.27 11.75
N GLN A 35 1.30 2.92 12.84
CA GLN A 35 0.19 3.88 12.82
C GLN A 35 0.35 4.97 11.73
N SER A 36 1.57 5.38 11.43
CA SER A 36 1.86 6.35 10.35
C SER A 36 1.48 5.84 8.95
N VAL A 37 1.64 4.54 8.69
CA VAL A 37 1.28 3.89 7.42
C VAL A 37 -0.24 3.75 7.33
N ASP A 38 -0.91 3.35 8.41
CA ASP A 38 -2.37 3.28 8.46
C ASP A 38 -3.04 4.66 8.31
N ASP A 39 -2.49 5.69 8.96
CA ASP A 39 -2.98 7.07 8.83
C ASP A 39 -2.80 7.59 7.39
N PHE A 40 -1.73 7.20 6.72
CA PHE A 40 -1.47 7.54 5.33
C PHE A 40 -2.45 6.83 4.39
N PHE A 41 -2.67 5.52 4.53
CA PHE A 41 -3.65 4.80 3.74
C PHE A 41 -5.07 5.32 3.95
N ARG A 42 -5.44 5.66 5.20
CA ARG A 42 -6.73 6.32 5.49
C ARG A 42 -6.87 7.66 4.78
N LYS A 43 -5.80 8.47 4.72
CA LYS A 43 -5.82 9.76 4.01
C LYS A 43 -5.98 9.59 2.50
N MET A 44 -5.39 8.54 1.94
CA MET A 44 -5.46 8.24 0.51
C MET A 44 -6.70 7.43 0.10
N GLU A 45 -7.60 7.12 1.05
CA GLU A 45 -8.76 6.26 0.83
C GLU A 45 -8.40 4.85 0.31
N ILE A 46 -7.24 4.34 0.71
CA ILE A 46 -6.73 3.01 0.36
C ILE A 46 -7.06 2.02 1.48
N VAL A 47 -7.66 0.89 1.12
CA VAL A 47 -7.92 -0.22 2.05
C VAL A 47 -6.63 -0.99 2.29
N HIS A 48 -6.17 -1.05 3.54
CA HIS A 48 -5.02 -1.87 3.94
C HIS A 48 -5.51 -3.25 4.41
N GLU A 49 -5.17 -4.30 3.68
CA GLU A 49 -5.46 -5.69 4.05
C GLU A 49 -4.20 -6.40 4.51
N THR A 50 -4.29 -7.15 5.62
CA THR A 50 -3.15 -7.91 6.15
C THR A 50 -3.48 -9.39 6.16
N THR A 51 -2.82 -10.16 5.30
CA THR A 51 -3.02 -11.62 5.23
C THR A 51 -1.93 -12.37 5.99
N ARG A 52 -2.30 -13.52 6.56
CA ARG A 52 -1.38 -14.43 7.26
C ARG A 52 -0.90 -15.49 6.28
N GLY A 53 0.03 -15.13 5.42
CA GLY A 53 0.67 -16.00 4.44
C GLY A 53 1.67 -15.18 3.66
N VAL A 54 2.72 -15.80 3.13
CA VAL A 54 3.71 -15.09 2.31
C VAL A 54 3.00 -14.51 1.09
N VAL A 55 2.78 -13.20 1.07
CA VAL A 55 2.14 -12.51 -0.04
C VAL A 55 3.13 -11.49 -0.58
N ASN A 56 3.60 -11.74 -1.81
CA ASN A 56 4.25 -10.70 -2.61
C ASN A 56 3.29 -9.52 -2.75
N LEU A 57 3.78 -8.29 -2.71
CA LEU A 57 2.99 -7.08 -2.92
C LEU A 57 2.11 -7.20 -4.19
N PHE A 58 0.84 -7.57 -4.03
CA PHE A 58 -0.09 -7.73 -5.15
C PHE A 58 -1.11 -6.59 -5.10
N LEU A 59 -1.07 -5.77 -6.14
CA LEU A 59 -2.09 -4.76 -6.39
C LEU A 59 -3.29 -5.42 -7.08
N PHE A 60 -4.47 -5.33 -6.49
CA PHE A 60 -5.71 -5.65 -7.20
C PHE A 60 -6.29 -4.40 -7.87
N HIS A 61 -6.56 -4.55 -9.17
CA HIS A 61 -7.22 -3.64 -10.12
C HIS A 61 -6.40 -2.46 -10.66
N LEU A 62 -5.67 -2.74 -11.75
CA LEU A 62 -5.69 -1.88 -12.95
C LEU A 62 -7.01 -2.09 -13.71
#